data_AF-A0A179D4P1-F1
#
_entry.id   AF-A0A179D4P1-F1
#
_cell.length_a   1.000
_cell.length_b   1.000
_cell.length_c   1.000
_cell.angle_alpha   90.00
_cell.angle_beta   90.00
_cell.angle_gamma   90.00
#
_symmetry.space_group_name_H-M   'P 1'
#
loop_
_entity.id
_entity.type
_entity.pdbx_description
1 polymer ?
#
loop_
_entity_poly.entity_id
_entity_poly.type
_entity_poly.pdbx_seq_one_letter_code
_entity_poly.pdbx_strand_id
1 'polypeptide(L)'
;MPEPRGWELYLPYYFRAAENELRKISPVKSVRLLPEEGQILIFNRVPANLVFEKREPLSESRRWLPVLKNMARILVENLVFTTAYDGWPGPKVLDLMTQEAPVSGLIISGRGLCLPEGTLRLSDNCYFLPTFLKKNSRFLKDNWRAGKKFVAVTGFLNGSQNSEEVSVRLTWAKLFGFTFLSQKAETQLRPFFENFQAIKRLLRRKGRLIFVKLRHLPGDVEGIALGEHFLLKTPKGLEEILGTSTGLCAGIYEGDFEGPALALVYAAYEHARRLGGGFVRFEPFSYHVLGDLYADWGDMGAALWAYRLAEGGTLQPADLFNSQGLILKTLELYEEAEEAFRKALSFAPDDPLINFNLGSLLLERNDSEALQYLRLAFKLSPARSLFVETLAKALAQAGQKEEALDLLFGRNDLTLRGKTLLGKLLYEAGRFQEAFECLKAVSLEREAPAEALAYLALLYKQRGESEAAFVLAREALRRGGSRISEILDQTEGA
;
A
#
# COMPACT_ATOMS: atom_id res chain seq x y z
N MET A 1 -33.41 14.26 -1.04
CA MET A 1 -32.79 13.16 -1.81
C MET A 1 -31.37 13.03 -1.30
N PRO A 2 -30.95 11.94 -0.66
CA PRO A 2 -29.56 11.85 -0.23
C PRO A 2 -28.72 11.35 -1.40
N GLU A 3 -27.81 12.18 -1.92
CA GLU A 3 -26.78 11.75 -2.87
C GLU A 3 -25.84 10.72 -2.21
N PRO A 4 -25.47 9.69 -2.99
CA PRO A 4 -24.05 9.54 -3.30
C PRO A 4 -23.84 9.46 -4.82
N ARG A 5 -23.01 10.36 -5.36
CA ARG A 5 -22.59 10.44 -6.78
C ARG A 5 -21.58 9.34 -7.18
N GLY A 6 -21.70 8.15 -6.58
CA GLY A 6 -20.71 7.07 -6.75
C GLY A 6 -20.92 6.22 -8.01
N TRP A 7 -22.16 6.12 -8.51
CA TRP A 7 -22.49 5.30 -9.67
C TRP A 7 -22.04 5.92 -11.01
N GLU A 8 -21.81 7.24 -11.06
CA GLU A 8 -21.38 7.95 -12.28
C GLU A 8 -20.06 7.37 -12.83
N LEU A 9 -19.16 6.97 -11.93
CA LEU A 9 -17.90 6.29 -12.26
C LEU A 9 -18.10 4.98 -13.03
N TYR A 10 -19.31 4.41 -12.95
CA TYR A 10 -19.66 3.13 -13.55
C TYR A 10 -20.55 3.26 -14.78
N LEU A 11 -20.86 4.48 -15.23
CA LEU A 11 -21.63 4.73 -16.46
C LEU A 11 -21.13 3.98 -17.70
N PRO A 12 -19.81 3.86 -17.94
CA PRO A 12 -19.32 3.08 -19.07
C PRO A 12 -19.74 1.59 -19.04
N TYR A 13 -19.99 1.01 -17.86
CA TYR A 13 -20.46 -0.37 -17.73
C TYR A 13 -21.97 -0.45 -17.94
N TYR A 14 -22.74 0.51 -17.42
CA TYR A 14 -24.18 0.58 -17.66
C TYR A 14 -24.51 0.82 -19.14
N PHE A 15 -23.79 1.71 -19.81
CA PHE A 15 -23.97 1.95 -21.25
C PHE A 15 -23.65 0.70 -22.06
N ARG A 16 -22.56 -0.03 -21.76
CA ARG A 16 -22.25 -1.30 -22.43
C ARG A 16 -23.34 -2.36 -22.22
N ALA A 17 -23.86 -2.48 -21.00
CA ALA A 17 -24.97 -3.39 -20.72
C ALA A 17 -26.24 -2.99 -21.49
N ALA A 18 -26.59 -1.71 -21.50
CA ALA A 18 -27.73 -1.19 -22.26
C ALA A 18 -27.54 -1.39 -23.77
N GLU A 19 -26.32 -1.23 -24.30
CA GLU A 19 -25.98 -1.52 -25.68
C GLU A 19 -26.27 -2.99 -26.03
N ASN A 20 -25.85 -3.92 -25.17
CA ASN A 20 -26.09 -5.35 -25.36
C ASN A 20 -27.58 -5.71 -25.32
N GLU A 21 -28.37 -5.11 -24.42
CA GLU A 21 -29.82 -5.33 -24.38
C GLU A 21 -30.52 -4.72 -25.60
N LEU A 22 -30.13 -3.51 -26.01
CA LEU A 22 -30.67 -2.87 -27.21
C LEU A 22 -30.43 -3.72 -28.45
N ARG A 23 -29.24 -4.32 -28.61
CA ARG A 23 -28.94 -5.21 -29.75
C ARG A 23 -29.87 -6.43 -29.84
N LYS A 24 -30.45 -6.89 -28.72
CA LYS A 24 -31.38 -8.05 -28.71
C LYS A 24 -32.79 -7.69 -29.19
N ILE A 25 -33.21 -6.45 -28.96
CA ILE A 25 -34.59 -5.98 -29.20
C ILE A 25 -34.70 -4.95 -30.32
N SER A 26 -33.57 -4.43 -30.80
CA SER A 26 -33.51 -3.45 -31.87
C SER A 26 -33.74 -4.12 -33.22
N PRO A 27 -34.54 -3.52 -34.12
CA PRO A 27 -34.62 -3.94 -35.52
C PRO A 27 -33.32 -3.68 -36.29
N VAL A 28 -32.40 -2.88 -35.71
CA VAL A 28 -31.10 -2.52 -36.32
C VAL A 28 -30.02 -3.53 -35.97
N LYS A 29 -29.28 -4.04 -36.97
CA LYS A 29 -28.24 -5.10 -36.78
C LYS A 29 -27.09 -4.73 -35.83
N SER A 30 -26.81 -3.44 -35.60
CA SER A 30 -25.77 -3.01 -34.67
C SER A 30 -26.07 -1.62 -34.09
N VAL A 31 -25.85 -1.47 -32.79
CA VAL A 31 -26.03 -0.23 -32.04
C VAL A 31 -24.85 -0.11 -31.08
N ARG A 32 -24.25 1.08 -30.97
CA ARG A 32 -23.21 1.42 -30.00
C ARG A 32 -23.54 2.69 -29.21
N LEU A 33 -23.18 2.72 -27.93
CA LEU A 33 -23.26 3.91 -27.09
C LEU A 33 -21.85 4.48 -26.88
N LEU A 34 -21.57 5.66 -27.45
CA LEU A 34 -20.24 6.29 -27.41
C LEU A 34 -20.23 7.55 -26.52
N PRO A 35 -19.18 7.80 -25.73
CA PRO A 35 -19.07 9.00 -24.90
C PRO A 35 -18.93 10.31 -25.68
N GLU A 36 -18.50 10.27 -26.95
CA GLU A 36 -18.18 11.46 -27.75
C GLU A 36 -18.82 11.37 -29.16
N GLU A 37 -19.36 12.51 -29.64
CA GLU A 37 -20.01 12.80 -30.94
C GLU A 37 -21.48 12.41 -31.23
N GLY A 38 -22.36 13.43 -31.30
CA GLY A 38 -23.62 13.43 -32.07
C GLY A 38 -24.93 12.97 -31.40
N GLN A 39 -25.82 13.94 -31.09
CA GLN A 39 -27.24 13.76 -30.72
C GLN A 39 -27.49 12.99 -29.39
N ILE A 40 -27.24 13.72 -28.30
CA ILE A 40 -26.82 13.30 -26.96
C ILE A 40 -27.95 12.78 -26.04
N LEU A 41 -27.75 11.61 -25.45
CA LEU A 41 -28.35 11.19 -24.17
C LEU A 41 -27.58 11.88 -23.05
N ILE A 42 -28.25 12.71 -22.24
CA ILE A 42 -27.64 13.32 -21.07
C ILE A 42 -28.09 12.53 -19.86
N PHE A 43 -27.18 11.79 -19.25
CA PHE A 43 -27.42 11.15 -17.96
C PHE A 43 -26.52 11.78 -16.91
N ASN A 44 -27.12 12.57 -16.02
CA ASN A 44 -26.43 13.30 -14.96
C ASN A 44 -25.17 14.04 -15.47
N ARG A 45 -25.35 14.86 -16.52
CA ARG A 45 -24.32 15.66 -17.19
C ARG A 45 -23.24 14.87 -17.95
N VAL A 46 -23.32 13.53 -17.99
CA VAL A 46 -22.48 12.71 -18.87
C VAL A 46 -23.19 12.56 -20.22
N PRO A 47 -22.66 13.16 -21.31
CA PRO A 47 -23.20 12.97 -22.64
C PRO A 47 -22.82 11.57 -23.17
N ALA A 48 -23.76 10.90 -23.81
CA ALA A 48 -23.50 9.70 -24.60
C ALA A 48 -24.30 9.76 -25.89
N ASN A 49 -23.77 9.20 -26.97
CA ASN A 49 -24.36 9.22 -28.30
C ASN A 49 -24.67 7.82 -28.78
N LEU A 50 -25.75 7.70 -29.55
CA LEU A 50 -26.16 6.44 -30.16
C LEU A 50 -25.62 6.39 -31.60
N VAL A 51 -24.70 5.46 -31.87
CA VAL A 51 -24.10 5.26 -33.19
C VAL A 51 -24.54 3.93 -33.78
N PHE A 52 -24.90 3.94 -35.06
CA PHE A 52 -25.24 2.74 -35.83
C PHE A 52 -24.06 2.37 -36.74
N GLU A 53 -23.64 1.11 -36.74
CA GLU A 53 -22.57 0.70 -37.67
C GLU A 53 -23.17 0.34 -39.04
N LYS A 54 -22.59 0.97 -40.07
CA LYS A 54 -23.05 1.00 -41.46
C LYS A 54 -23.40 -0.38 -42.02
N ARG A 55 -24.68 -0.74 -42.04
CA ARG A 55 -25.24 -1.79 -42.94
C ARG A 55 -26.75 -1.67 -43.19
N GLU A 56 -27.37 -0.55 -42.84
CA GLU A 56 -28.80 -0.30 -43.08
C GLU A 56 -29.05 0.98 -43.89
N PRO A 57 -30.20 1.07 -44.59
CA PRO A 57 -30.58 2.29 -45.31
C PRO A 57 -30.73 3.47 -44.35
N LEU A 58 -30.11 4.61 -44.69
CA LEU A 58 -30.14 5.87 -43.91
C LEU A 58 -31.57 6.34 -43.56
N SER A 59 -32.58 5.96 -44.35
CA SER A 59 -33.98 6.31 -44.15
C SER A 59 -34.65 5.56 -42.98
N GLU A 60 -34.34 4.28 -42.78
CA GLU A 60 -34.92 3.48 -41.69
C GLU A 60 -34.28 3.81 -40.34
N SER A 61 -32.96 4.01 -40.30
CA SER A 61 -32.25 4.37 -39.06
C SER A 61 -32.73 5.70 -38.49
N ARG A 62 -33.07 6.69 -39.33
CA ARG A 62 -33.64 7.98 -38.90
C ARG A 62 -35.01 7.82 -38.24
N ARG A 63 -35.82 6.84 -38.66
CA ARG A 63 -37.16 6.58 -38.11
C ARG A 63 -37.08 5.99 -36.69
N TRP A 64 -36.13 5.08 -36.46
CA TRP A 64 -35.99 4.38 -35.17
C TRP A 64 -35.19 5.14 -34.12
N LEU A 65 -34.39 6.13 -34.54
CA LEU A 65 -33.48 6.86 -33.65
C LEU A 65 -34.14 7.47 -32.40
N PRO A 66 -35.30 8.16 -32.46
CA PRO A 66 -35.95 8.70 -31.26
C PRO A 66 -36.41 7.62 -30.28
N VAL A 67 -36.92 6.49 -30.81
CA VAL A 67 -37.41 5.35 -30.03
C VAL A 67 -36.25 4.68 -29.29
N LEU A 68 -35.18 4.34 -30.03
CA LEU A 68 -33.99 3.69 -29.46
C LEU A 68 -33.28 4.57 -28.42
N LYS A 69 -33.25 5.89 -28.60
CA LYS A 69 -32.73 6.82 -27.57
C LYS A 69 -33.53 6.77 -26.28
N ASN A 70 -34.87 6.81 -26.37
CA ASN A 70 -35.69 6.75 -25.18
C ASN A 70 -35.55 5.39 -24.47
N MET A 71 -35.48 4.30 -25.23
CA MET A 71 -35.23 2.96 -24.69
C MET A 71 -33.85 2.87 -24.02
N ALA A 72 -32.79 3.39 -24.65
CA ALA A 72 -31.46 3.43 -24.07
C ALA A 72 -31.44 4.17 -22.74
N ARG A 73 -32.08 5.34 -22.67
CA ARG A 73 -32.20 6.12 -21.43
C ARG A 73 -32.90 5.32 -20.33
N ILE A 74 -34.06 4.73 -20.62
CA ILE A 74 -34.84 3.94 -19.66
C ILE A 74 -34.04 2.73 -19.19
N LEU A 75 -33.32 2.04 -20.09
CA LEU A 75 -32.49 0.89 -19.74
C LEU A 75 -31.34 1.29 -18.81
N VAL A 76 -30.63 2.37 -19.11
CA VAL A 76 -29.52 2.86 -18.26
C VAL A 76 -30.06 3.30 -16.90
N GLU A 77 -31.16 4.06 -16.86
CA GLU A 77 -31.85 4.45 -15.62
C GLU A 77 -32.20 3.22 -14.79
N ASN A 78 -32.90 2.24 -15.39
CA ASN A 78 -33.29 1.02 -14.70
C ASN A 78 -32.09 0.20 -14.23
N LEU A 79 -31.03 0.09 -15.02
CA LEU A 79 -29.81 -0.61 -14.61
C LEU A 79 -29.19 0.09 -13.41
N VAL A 80 -29.05 1.42 -13.42
CA VAL A 80 -28.54 2.18 -12.26
C VAL A 80 -29.42 1.95 -11.03
N PHE A 81 -30.73 2.08 -11.15
CA PHE A 81 -31.66 1.91 -10.02
C PHE A 81 -31.69 0.48 -9.46
N THR A 82 -31.67 -0.54 -10.32
CA THR A 82 -31.82 -1.95 -9.91
C THR A 82 -30.51 -2.63 -9.50
N THR A 83 -29.38 -1.96 -9.71
CA THR A 83 -28.05 -2.42 -9.32
C THR A 83 -27.47 -1.63 -8.15
N ALA A 84 -28.07 -0.50 -7.78
CA ALA A 84 -27.67 0.29 -6.63
C ALA A 84 -28.27 -0.24 -5.32
N TYR A 85 -27.46 -0.22 -4.26
CA TYR A 85 -27.80 -0.50 -2.88
C TYR A 85 -27.52 0.77 -2.06
N ASP A 86 -28.54 1.41 -1.49
CA ASP A 86 -28.43 2.68 -0.76
C ASP A 86 -27.65 3.77 -1.55
N GLY A 87 -27.85 3.83 -2.87
CA GLY A 87 -27.17 4.79 -3.76
C GLY A 87 -25.73 4.40 -4.15
N TRP A 88 -25.24 3.25 -3.70
CA TRP A 88 -23.93 2.70 -4.10
C TRP A 88 -24.08 1.56 -5.10
N PRO A 89 -23.21 1.45 -6.11
CA PRO A 89 -23.24 0.32 -7.05
C PRO A 89 -23.00 -1.03 -6.32
N GLY A 90 -23.80 -2.04 -6.65
CA GLY A 90 -23.85 -3.34 -5.98
C GLY A 90 -23.23 -4.51 -6.76
N PRO A 91 -23.47 -5.78 -6.35
CA PRO A 91 -22.86 -6.96 -6.98
C PRO A 91 -23.11 -7.09 -8.48
N LYS A 92 -24.30 -6.68 -8.96
CA LYS A 92 -24.61 -6.70 -10.39
C LYS A 92 -23.69 -5.83 -11.24
N VAL A 93 -23.17 -4.73 -10.68
CA VAL A 93 -22.20 -3.86 -11.38
C VAL A 93 -20.88 -4.58 -11.53
N LEU A 94 -20.44 -5.28 -10.49
CA LEU A 94 -19.27 -6.14 -10.55
C LEU A 94 -19.44 -7.21 -11.64
N ASP A 95 -20.61 -7.86 -11.71
CA ASP A 95 -20.89 -8.85 -12.76
C ASP A 95 -20.67 -8.26 -14.15
N LEU A 96 -21.24 -7.07 -14.43
CA LEU A 96 -21.03 -6.35 -15.69
C LEU A 96 -19.55 -6.03 -15.97
N MET A 97 -18.78 -5.68 -14.93
CA MET A 97 -17.35 -5.38 -15.08
C MET A 97 -16.53 -6.64 -15.41
N THR A 98 -16.94 -7.79 -14.88
CA THR A 98 -16.20 -9.06 -15.02
C THR A 98 -16.55 -9.88 -16.26
N GLN A 99 -17.51 -9.45 -17.09
CA GLN A 99 -17.91 -10.17 -18.32
C GLN A 99 -16.78 -10.31 -19.34
N GLU A 100 -15.84 -9.36 -19.40
CA GLU A 100 -14.75 -9.33 -20.40
C GLU A 100 -13.41 -9.79 -19.81
N ALA A 101 -13.14 -9.47 -18.55
CA ALA A 101 -11.88 -9.78 -17.88
C ALA A 101 -12.01 -9.73 -16.35
N PRO A 102 -11.16 -10.47 -15.61
CA PRO A 102 -11.07 -10.34 -14.16
C PRO A 102 -10.73 -8.91 -13.72
N VAL A 103 -11.41 -8.43 -12.67
CA VAL A 103 -11.15 -7.12 -12.08
C VAL A 103 -10.35 -7.27 -10.80
N SER A 104 -9.19 -6.63 -10.74
CA SER A 104 -8.38 -6.56 -9.51
C SER A 104 -8.91 -5.45 -8.58
N GLY A 105 -8.89 -5.71 -7.28
CA GLY A 105 -9.33 -4.76 -6.28
C GLY A 105 -9.03 -5.18 -4.85
N LEU A 106 -9.42 -4.31 -3.92
CA LEU A 106 -9.37 -4.58 -2.48
C LEU A 106 -10.77 -4.99 -2.01
N ILE A 107 -10.88 -6.15 -1.40
CA ILE A 107 -12.12 -6.63 -0.79
C ILE A 107 -12.03 -6.38 0.70
N ILE A 108 -13.03 -5.70 1.24
CA ILE A 108 -13.01 -5.14 2.58
C ILE A 108 -14.22 -5.63 3.33
N SER A 109 -14.01 -6.11 4.56
CA SER A 109 -15.08 -6.45 5.49
C SER A 109 -14.96 -5.62 6.77
N GLY A 110 -16.02 -4.91 7.13
CA GLY A 110 -16.07 -4.07 8.32
C GLY A 110 -17.34 -3.23 8.41
N ARG A 111 -17.51 -2.52 9.52
CA ARG A 111 -18.67 -1.65 9.80
C ARG A 111 -18.24 -0.20 10.01
N GLY A 112 -19.07 0.75 9.57
CA GLY A 112 -18.85 2.18 9.81
C GLY A 112 -17.55 2.70 9.19
N LEU A 113 -17.19 2.16 8.01
CA LEU A 113 -15.99 2.51 7.28
C LEU A 113 -16.22 3.76 6.44
N CYS A 114 -15.20 4.60 6.34
CA CYS A 114 -15.16 5.70 5.38
C CYS A 114 -14.76 5.12 4.01
N LEU A 115 -15.75 4.83 3.17
CA LEU A 115 -15.53 4.17 1.88
C LEU A 115 -15.15 5.20 0.80
N PRO A 116 -14.12 4.94 -0.02
CA PRO A 116 -13.79 5.81 -1.15
C PRO A 116 -14.91 5.84 -2.19
N GLU A 117 -15.04 6.94 -2.92
CA GLU A 117 -15.86 6.97 -4.13
C GLU A 117 -15.43 5.86 -5.10
N GLY A 118 -16.42 5.26 -5.75
CA GLY A 118 -16.17 4.12 -6.62
C GLY A 118 -16.00 2.81 -5.83
N THR A 119 -16.36 2.73 -4.57
CA THR A 119 -16.51 1.44 -3.88
C THR A 119 -17.79 0.73 -4.34
N LEU A 120 -17.73 -0.57 -4.59
CA LEU A 120 -18.91 -1.42 -4.77
C LEU A 120 -19.33 -2.00 -3.43
N ARG A 121 -20.63 -1.98 -3.12
CA ARG A 121 -21.17 -2.65 -1.92
C ARG A 121 -21.58 -4.07 -2.29
N LEU A 122 -20.91 -5.07 -1.73
CA LEU A 122 -21.20 -6.48 -1.98
C LEU A 122 -22.26 -7.03 -1.01
N SER A 123 -22.26 -6.55 0.24
CA SER A 123 -23.27 -6.82 1.26
C SER A 123 -23.22 -5.73 2.34
N ASP A 124 -23.94 -5.89 3.45
CA ASP A 124 -23.98 -4.89 4.53
C ASP A 124 -22.62 -4.52 5.11
N ASN A 125 -21.70 -5.48 5.17
CA ASN A 125 -20.38 -5.31 5.78
C ASN A 125 -19.26 -5.82 4.88
N CYS A 126 -19.49 -5.84 3.56
CA CYS A 126 -18.51 -6.27 2.58
C CYS A 126 -18.53 -5.34 1.37
N TYR A 127 -17.35 -4.89 0.97
CA TYR A 127 -17.15 -3.89 -0.07
C TYR A 127 -16.01 -4.30 -1.00
N PHE A 128 -16.03 -3.81 -2.23
CA PHE A 128 -14.97 -4.01 -3.21
C PHE A 128 -14.53 -2.68 -3.80
N LEU A 129 -13.22 -2.42 -3.77
CA LEU A 129 -12.61 -1.23 -4.34
C LEU A 129 -11.69 -1.61 -5.51
N PRO A 130 -12.13 -1.41 -6.77
CA PRO A 130 -11.31 -1.72 -7.95
C PRO A 130 -10.00 -0.91 -8.00
N THR A 131 -8.89 -1.57 -8.33
CA THR A 131 -7.55 -0.92 -8.36
C THR A 131 -7.39 0.14 -9.44
N PHE A 132 -8.14 0.05 -10.52
CA PHE A 132 -8.05 1.01 -11.63
C PHE A 132 -8.72 2.35 -11.30
N LEU A 133 -9.56 2.41 -10.25
CA LEU A 133 -10.25 3.65 -9.87
C LEU A 133 -9.38 4.55 -9.01
N LYS A 134 -8.69 4.00 -8.00
CA LYS A 134 -7.85 4.77 -7.06
C LYS A 134 -6.71 3.91 -6.51
N LYS A 135 -5.69 4.58 -5.95
CA LYS A 135 -4.69 3.91 -5.10
C LYS A 135 -5.33 3.54 -3.76
N ASN A 136 -5.52 2.24 -3.51
CA ASN A 136 -6.19 1.69 -2.33
C ASN A 136 -5.50 2.02 -0.98
N SER A 137 -4.25 2.49 -1.00
CA SER A 137 -3.45 2.77 0.19
C SER A 137 -4.02 3.89 1.07
N ARG A 138 -4.64 4.91 0.49
CA ARG A 138 -5.20 6.04 1.25
C ARG A 138 -6.33 5.58 2.18
N PHE A 139 -7.22 4.73 1.65
CA PHE A 139 -8.31 4.15 2.43
C PHE A 139 -7.82 3.39 3.66
N LEU A 140 -6.81 2.52 3.50
CA LEU A 140 -6.24 1.75 4.59
C LEU A 140 -5.66 2.68 5.66
N LYS A 141 -4.84 3.65 5.24
CA LYS A 141 -4.26 4.67 6.13
C LYS A 141 -5.33 5.41 6.93
N ASP A 142 -6.36 5.93 6.27
CA ASP A 142 -7.41 6.72 6.93
C ASP A 142 -8.16 5.90 7.98
N ASN A 143 -8.46 4.62 7.71
CA ASN A 143 -9.14 3.75 8.66
C ASN A 143 -8.24 3.28 9.81
N TRP A 144 -6.94 3.07 9.56
CA TRP A 144 -5.95 2.78 10.60
C TRP A 144 -5.78 3.96 11.57
N ARG A 145 -5.65 5.18 11.06
CA ARG A 145 -5.63 6.41 11.87
C ARG A 145 -6.85 6.53 12.76
N ALA A 146 -8.03 6.24 12.20
CA ALA A 146 -9.29 6.30 12.91
C ALA A 146 -9.55 5.11 13.85
N GLY A 147 -8.59 4.17 13.99
CA GLY A 147 -8.71 2.99 14.85
C GLY A 147 -9.87 2.07 14.49
N LYS A 148 -10.30 2.06 13.22
CA LYS A 148 -11.45 1.27 12.77
C LYS A 148 -11.08 -0.21 12.72
N LYS A 149 -12.02 -1.07 13.15
CA LYS A 149 -11.90 -2.53 13.01
C LYS A 149 -12.43 -2.95 11.64
N PHE A 150 -11.52 -3.40 10.79
CA PHE A 150 -11.83 -3.94 9.46
C PHE A 150 -10.80 -5.00 9.06
N VAL A 151 -11.12 -5.74 8.01
CA VAL A 151 -10.23 -6.69 7.37
C VAL A 151 -10.27 -6.44 5.87
N ALA A 152 -9.11 -6.35 5.23
CA ALA A 152 -8.99 -6.11 3.81
C ALA A 152 -8.04 -7.12 3.15
N VAL A 153 -8.37 -7.57 1.93
CA VAL A 153 -7.58 -8.54 1.15
C VAL A 153 -7.50 -8.10 -0.31
N THR A 154 -6.34 -8.22 -0.96
CA THR A 154 -6.20 -7.90 -2.40
C THR A 154 -6.55 -9.09 -3.27
N GLY A 155 -7.51 -8.97 -4.20
CA GLY A 155 -7.89 -10.10 -5.04
C GLY A 155 -8.36 -9.69 -6.43
N PHE A 156 -8.45 -10.70 -7.30
CA PHE A 156 -9.16 -10.59 -8.57
C PHE A 156 -10.57 -11.14 -8.39
N LEU A 157 -11.55 -10.53 -9.02
CA LEU A 157 -12.92 -11.03 -9.13
C LEU A 157 -13.20 -11.30 -10.60
N ASN A 158 -13.64 -12.51 -10.93
CA ASN A 158 -14.01 -12.94 -12.28
C ASN A 158 -15.42 -13.55 -12.28
N GLY A 159 -16.44 -12.74 -11.96
CA GLY A 159 -17.80 -13.22 -11.75
C GLY A 159 -17.93 -14.11 -10.50
N SER A 160 -18.87 -15.07 -10.52
CA SER A 160 -19.26 -15.88 -9.36
C SER A 160 -18.18 -16.84 -8.83
N GLN A 161 -17.12 -17.12 -9.58
CA GLN A 161 -16.13 -18.16 -9.25
C GLN A 161 -15.15 -17.79 -8.11
N ASN A 162 -14.93 -16.50 -7.83
CA ASN A 162 -13.91 -16.07 -6.85
C ASN A 162 -14.49 -15.78 -5.45
N SER A 163 -15.79 -15.92 -5.25
CA SER A 163 -16.45 -15.58 -3.98
C SER A 163 -16.00 -16.47 -2.81
N GLU A 164 -15.76 -17.75 -3.07
CA GLU A 164 -15.30 -18.71 -2.07
C GLU A 164 -13.84 -18.46 -1.65
N GLU A 165 -12.94 -18.26 -2.62
CA GLU A 165 -11.52 -17.98 -2.36
C GLU A 165 -11.34 -16.72 -1.50
N VAL A 166 -12.06 -15.66 -1.85
CA VAL A 166 -12.07 -14.40 -1.10
C VAL A 166 -12.59 -14.60 0.32
N SER A 167 -13.66 -15.37 0.49
CA SER A 167 -14.23 -15.68 1.81
C SER A 167 -13.24 -16.45 2.68
N VAL A 168 -12.51 -17.40 2.10
CA VAL A 168 -11.43 -18.14 2.76
C VAL A 168 -10.31 -17.19 3.18
N ARG A 169 -9.86 -16.29 2.30
CA ARG A 169 -8.81 -15.30 2.60
C ARG A 169 -9.23 -14.31 3.69
N LEU A 170 -10.46 -13.80 3.66
CA LEU A 170 -11.03 -12.97 4.73
C LEU A 170 -11.10 -13.71 6.06
N THR A 171 -11.44 -15.01 6.03
CA THR A 171 -11.46 -15.85 7.23
C THR A 171 -10.05 -16.02 7.79
N TRP A 172 -9.06 -16.26 6.95
CA TRP A 172 -7.66 -16.37 7.37
C TRP A 172 -7.11 -15.09 7.94
N ALA A 173 -7.37 -13.97 7.27
CA ALA A 173 -7.00 -12.66 7.76
C ALA A 173 -7.54 -12.44 9.18
N LYS A 174 -8.80 -12.82 9.45
CA LYS A 174 -9.39 -12.79 10.81
C LYS A 174 -8.71 -13.74 11.80
N LEU A 175 -8.42 -14.99 11.40
CA LEU A 175 -7.78 -15.99 12.27
C LEU A 175 -6.36 -15.60 12.67
N PHE A 176 -5.65 -14.89 11.79
CA PHE A 176 -4.31 -14.34 12.05
C PHE A 176 -4.34 -12.88 12.51
N GLY A 177 -5.50 -12.24 12.70
CA GLY A 177 -5.59 -10.86 13.18
C GLY A 177 -5.14 -9.75 12.23
N PHE A 178 -5.06 -10.04 10.94
CA PHE A 178 -4.77 -9.01 9.94
C PHE A 178 -5.93 -8.03 9.82
N THR A 179 -5.60 -6.74 9.77
CA THR A 179 -6.49 -5.71 9.24
C THR A 179 -6.31 -5.54 7.73
N PHE A 180 -5.13 -5.88 7.20
CA PHE A 180 -4.82 -5.96 5.79
C PHE A 180 -3.92 -7.17 5.49
N LEU A 181 -4.43 -8.11 4.70
CA LEU A 181 -3.66 -9.25 4.24
C LEU A 181 -3.02 -8.94 2.88
N SER A 182 -1.71 -8.72 2.90
CA SER A 182 -0.93 -8.47 1.68
C SER A 182 -0.54 -9.76 0.96
N GLN A 183 -0.24 -9.65 -0.33
CA GLN A 183 0.30 -10.78 -1.11
C GLN A 183 1.63 -11.31 -0.55
N LYS A 184 2.45 -10.44 0.06
CA LYS A 184 3.70 -10.83 0.72
C LYS A 184 3.42 -11.73 1.92
N ALA A 185 2.48 -11.35 2.77
CA ALA A 185 2.05 -12.16 3.92
C ALA A 185 1.52 -13.53 3.46
N GLU A 186 0.66 -13.56 2.45
CA GLU A 186 0.11 -14.81 1.91
C GLU A 186 1.20 -15.72 1.33
N THR A 187 2.21 -15.15 0.69
CA THR A 187 3.32 -15.93 0.15
C THR A 187 4.13 -16.58 1.27
N GLN A 188 4.43 -15.83 2.33
CA GLN A 188 5.22 -16.35 3.46
C GLN A 188 4.43 -17.33 4.33
N LEU A 189 3.14 -17.11 4.50
CA LEU A 189 2.26 -17.95 5.30
C LEU A 189 1.56 -19.04 4.49
N ARG A 190 1.88 -19.20 3.20
CA ARG A 190 1.24 -20.15 2.27
C ARG A 190 0.96 -21.54 2.85
N PRO A 191 1.89 -22.18 3.59
CA PRO A 191 1.62 -23.49 4.18
C PRO A 191 0.39 -23.51 5.09
N PHE A 192 0.14 -22.43 5.85
CA PHE A 192 -1.10 -22.29 6.64
C PHE A 192 -2.32 -22.24 5.73
N PHE A 193 -2.29 -21.38 4.70
CA PHE A 193 -3.42 -21.18 3.79
C PHE A 193 -3.84 -22.46 3.07
N GLU A 194 -2.87 -23.26 2.59
CA GLU A 194 -3.08 -24.53 1.91
C GLU A 194 -3.72 -25.60 2.82
N ASN A 195 -3.53 -25.50 4.14
CA ASN A 195 -4.01 -26.48 5.13
C ASN A 195 -5.25 -26.02 5.93
N PHE A 196 -6.04 -25.10 5.37
CA PHE A 196 -7.17 -24.45 6.02
C PHE A 196 -8.13 -25.37 6.78
N GLN A 197 -8.68 -26.39 6.11
CA GLN A 197 -9.68 -27.26 6.75
C GLN A 197 -9.09 -28.10 7.88
N ALA A 198 -7.81 -28.47 7.79
CA ALA A 198 -7.12 -29.17 8.87
C ALA A 198 -6.90 -28.23 10.07
N ILE A 199 -6.37 -27.03 9.83
CA ILE A 199 -6.06 -26.06 10.90
C ILE A 199 -7.33 -25.62 11.61
N LYS A 200 -8.41 -25.34 10.86
CA LYS A 200 -9.71 -24.98 11.44
C LYS A 200 -10.26 -26.09 12.35
N ARG A 201 -10.05 -27.37 12.01
CA ARG A 201 -10.42 -28.50 12.87
C ARG A 201 -9.54 -28.58 14.12
N LEU A 202 -8.23 -28.37 13.98
CA LEU A 202 -7.27 -28.36 15.09
C LEU A 202 -7.61 -27.27 16.12
N LEU A 203 -7.94 -26.06 15.64
CA LEU A 203 -8.25 -24.90 16.49
C LEU A 203 -9.55 -25.04 17.31
N ARG A 204 -10.47 -25.95 16.93
CA ARG A 204 -11.71 -26.19 17.69
C ARG A 204 -11.46 -26.89 19.04
N ARG A 205 -10.32 -27.55 19.20
CA ARG A 205 -9.97 -28.28 20.42
C ARG A 205 -9.29 -27.36 21.42
N LYS A 206 -9.49 -27.59 22.72
CA LYS A 206 -8.74 -26.90 23.78
C LYS A 206 -7.31 -27.46 23.87
N GLY A 207 -6.35 -26.63 24.30
CA GLY A 207 -4.94 -27.04 24.46
C GLY A 207 -3.96 -25.94 24.07
N ARG A 208 -2.67 -26.20 24.28
CA ARG A 208 -1.56 -25.31 23.91
C ARG A 208 -1.24 -25.46 22.43
N LEU A 209 -0.98 -24.36 21.74
CA LEU A 209 -0.57 -24.37 20.33
C LEU A 209 0.95 -24.27 20.26
N ILE A 210 1.56 -25.11 19.43
CA ILE A 210 3.01 -25.13 19.29
C ILE A 210 3.35 -25.14 17.81
N PHE A 211 4.16 -24.19 17.38
CA PHE A 211 4.66 -24.14 16.02
C PHE A 211 6.16 -24.40 16.04
N VAL A 212 6.59 -25.45 15.36
CA VAL A 212 7.94 -26.02 15.54
C VAL A 212 8.48 -26.56 14.24
N LYS A 213 9.81 -26.52 14.08
CA LYS A 213 10.51 -27.26 13.01
C LYS A 213 10.91 -28.65 13.49
N LEU A 214 10.39 -29.71 12.88
CA LEU A 214 10.67 -31.12 13.23
C LEU A 214 10.93 -31.96 11.98
N ARG A 215 11.68 -33.06 12.13
CA ARG A 215 11.81 -34.09 11.08
C ARG A 215 10.58 -35.02 11.02
N HIS A 216 10.11 -35.46 12.19
CA HIS A 216 8.97 -36.36 12.33
C HIS A 216 8.11 -35.96 13.53
N LEU A 217 6.82 -36.20 13.42
CA LEU A 217 5.85 -35.99 14.49
C LEU A 217 5.97 -37.11 15.54
N PRO A 218 6.03 -36.79 16.85
CA PRO A 218 5.85 -37.80 17.90
C PRO A 218 4.47 -38.46 17.78
N GLY A 219 4.41 -39.77 17.98
CA GLY A 219 3.18 -40.55 17.73
C GLY A 219 2.01 -40.21 18.65
N ASP A 220 2.25 -39.56 19.78
CA ASP A 220 1.28 -39.13 20.78
C ASP A 220 0.80 -37.68 20.59
N VAL A 221 1.32 -36.95 19.60
CA VAL A 221 1.01 -35.54 19.37
C VAL A 221 0.12 -35.36 18.14
N GLU A 222 -1.01 -34.69 18.31
CA GLU A 222 -1.82 -34.24 17.17
C GLU A 222 -1.19 -33.01 16.52
N GLY A 223 -0.99 -33.07 15.21
CA GLY A 223 -0.34 -32.00 14.47
C GLY A 223 -0.65 -31.97 12.99
N ILE A 224 -0.37 -30.83 12.38
CA ILE A 224 -0.50 -30.57 10.95
C ILE A 224 0.88 -30.22 10.41
N ALA A 225 1.31 -30.94 9.38
CA ALA A 225 2.52 -30.60 8.64
C ALA A 225 2.29 -29.37 7.75
N LEU A 226 3.20 -28.41 7.83
CA LEU A 226 3.18 -27.12 7.12
C LEU A 226 4.55 -26.93 6.45
N GLY A 227 4.85 -27.80 5.46
CA GLY A 227 6.18 -27.92 4.87
C GLY A 227 7.15 -28.62 5.83
N GLU A 228 8.29 -28.00 6.12
CA GLU A 228 9.27 -28.51 7.11
C GLU A 228 8.88 -28.23 8.58
N HIS A 229 7.75 -27.56 8.79
CA HIS A 229 7.27 -27.16 10.10
C HIS A 229 6.00 -27.91 10.47
N PHE A 230 5.68 -27.93 11.75
CA PHE A 230 4.46 -28.52 12.27
C PHE A 230 3.74 -27.54 13.18
N LEU A 231 2.42 -27.44 12.99
CA LEU A 231 1.51 -26.81 13.94
C LEU A 231 0.83 -27.89 14.77
N LEU A 232 1.10 -27.88 16.06
CA LEU A 232 0.72 -28.92 17.01
C LEU A 232 -0.30 -28.38 18.00
N LYS A 233 -1.15 -29.28 18.50
CA LYS A 233 -2.07 -28.99 19.61
C LYS A 233 -1.93 -30.09 20.65
N THR A 234 -1.54 -29.72 21.87
CA THR A 234 -1.27 -30.69 22.93
C THR A 234 -1.68 -30.15 24.30
N PRO A 235 -2.11 -31.01 25.25
CA PRO A 235 -2.32 -30.62 26.64
C PRO A 235 -1.01 -30.37 27.40
N LYS A 236 0.11 -30.95 26.94
CA LYS A 236 1.46 -30.83 27.55
C LYS A 236 2.38 -29.98 26.68
N GLY A 237 3.40 -29.34 27.26
CA GLY A 237 4.42 -28.63 26.50
C GLY A 237 5.27 -29.58 25.64
N LEU A 238 5.67 -29.16 24.44
CA LEU A 238 6.54 -29.97 23.58
C LEU A 238 7.93 -30.20 24.19
N GLU A 239 8.39 -29.30 25.06
CA GLU A 239 9.60 -29.45 25.89
C GLU A 239 9.57 -30.74 26.73
N GLU A 240 8.40 -31.07 27.29
CA GLU A 240 8.19 -32.28 28.09
C GLU A 240 8.18 -33.55 27.22
N ILE A 241 7.87 -33.42 25.94
CA ILE A 241 7.67 -34.53 24.99
C ILE A 241 8.96 -34.85 24.23
N LEU A 242 9.74 -33.83 23.86
CA LEU A 242 10.92 -33.98 22.99
C LEU A 242 12.25 -33.87 23.73
N GLY A 243 12.23 -33.56 25.03
CA GLY A 243 13.43 -33.17 25.78
C GLY A 243 13.99 -31.83 25.31
N THR A 244 14.95 -31.28 26.06
CA THR A 244 15.64 -30.02 25.71
C THR A 244 16.61 -30.24 24.55
N SER A 245 16.10 -30.51 23.35
CA SER A 245 16.92 -30.65 22.15
C SER A 245 17.50 -29.29 21.77
N THR A 246 18.82 -29.14 21.87
CA THR A 246 19.55 -27.94 21.45
C THR A 246 19.46 -27.78 19.92
N GLY A 247 19.01 -26.61 19.44
CA GLY A 247 18.95 -26.27 18.01
C GLY A 247 17.57 -26.40 17.35
N LEU A 248 16.54 -26.82 18.08
CA LEU A 248 15.16 -26.82 17.61
C LEU A 248 14.53 -25.43 17.78
N CYS A 249 13.84 -24.91 16.76
CA CYS A 249 13.06 -23.67 16.86
C CYS A 249 11.60 -23.99 17.15
N ALA A 250 11.06 -23.46 18.24
CA ALA A 250 9.66 -23.64 18.62
C ALA A 250 9.05 -22.36 19.23
N GLY A 251 7.86 -22.02 18.76
CA GLY A 251 6.97 -21.04 19.39
C GLY A 251 5.85 -21.76 20.13
N ILE A 252 5.60 -21.38 21.38
CA ILE A 252 4.55 -21.97 22.21
C ILE A 252 3.56 -20.86 22.57
N TYR A 253 2.29 -21.09 22.29
CA TYR A 253 1.19 -20.27 22.77
C TYR A 253 0.41 -21.01 23.85
N GLU A 254 0.36 -20.39 25.03
CA GLU A 254 -0.48 -20.75 26.16
C GLU A 254 -1.53 -19.65 26.33
N GLY A 255 -2.79 -20.04 26.51
CA GLY A 255 -3.90 -19.07 26.51
C GLY A 255 -3.85 -18.19 27.75
N ASP A 256 -3.88 -16.87 27.51
CA ASP A 256 -4.23 -15.73 28.40
C ASP A 256 -3.79 -14.38 27.77
N PHE A 257 -3.07 -14.42 26.64
CA PHE A 257 -2.65 -13.23 25.88
C PHE A 257 -3.75 -12.65 24.96
N GLU A 258 -3.72 -11.33 24.77
CA GLU A 258 -4.61 -10.64 23.84
C GLU A 258 -4.18 -10.88 22.40
N GLY A 259 -5.07 -11.42 21.56
CA GLY A 259 -4.85 -11.51 20.12
C GLY A 259 -5.12 -12.88 19.50
N PRO A 260 -4.78 -13.04 18.21
CA PRO A 260 -5.08 -14.25 17.45
C PRO A 260 -4.03 -15.32 17.74
N ALA A 261 -4.45 -16.45 18.29
CA ALA A 261 -3.54 -17.51 18.73
C ALA A 261 -2.53 -17.99 17.66
N LEU A 262 -2.91 -17.99 16.37
CA LEU A 262 -2.01 -18.33 15.27
C LEU A 262 -0.91 -17.30 15.03
N ALA A 263 -1.23 -16.01 15.13
CA ALA A 263 -0.26 -14.95 15.00
C ALA A 263 0.70 -14.94 16.19
N LEU A 264 0.16 -15.15 17.40
CA LEU A 264 0.95 -15.23 18.63
C LEU A 264 1.93 -16.41 18.59
N VAL A 265 1.47 -17.63 18.29
CA VAL A 265 2.38 -18.80 18.22
C VAL A 265 3.43 -18.66 17.11
N TYR A 266 3.07 -18.05 15.98
CA TYR A 266 4.02 -17.81 14.89
C TYR A 266 5.07 -16.73 15.27
N ALA A 267 4.66 -15.67 15.97
CA ALA A 267 5.58 -14.67 16.48
C ALA A 267 6.55 -15.24 17.53
N ALA A 268 6.08 -16.11 18.43
CA ALA A 268 6.96 -16.83 19.35
C ALA A 268 7.97 -17.72 18.60
N TYR A 269 7.54 -18.37 17.52
CA TYR A 269 8.45 -19.17 16.69
C TYR A 269 9.51 -18.31 15.99
N GLU A 270 9.11 -17.19 15.40
CA GLU A 270 10.04 -16.24 14.78
C GLU A 270 10.98 -15.62 15.82
N HIS A 271 10.50 -15.38 17.04
CA HIS A 271 11.33 -14.97 18.17
C HIS A 271 12.40 -16.03 18.47
N ALA A 272 12.02 -17.30 18.66
CA ALA A 272 12.96 -18.40 18.85
C ALA A 272 13.98 -18.49 17.71
N ARG A 273 13.53 -18.36 16.46
CA ARG A 273 14.39 -18.41 15.28
C ARG A 273 15.41 -17.26 15.27
N ARG A 274 15.02 -16.04 15.65
CA ARG A 274 15.91 -14.86 15.75
C ARG A 274 16.97 -15.01 16.84
N LEU A 275 16.68 -15.76 17.90
CA LEU A 275 17.65 -16.12 18.94
C LEU A 275 18.64 -17.23 18.52
N GLY A 276 18.51 -17.77 17.30
CA GLY A 276 19.33 -18.89 16.83
C GLY A 276 18.80 -20.28 17.22
N GLY A 277 17.54 -20.35 17.68
CA GLY A 277 16.85 -21.57 18.10
C GLY A 277 16.39 -21.53 19.55
N GLY A 278 15.77 -22.62 20.00
CA GLY A 278 15.21 -22.78 21.34
C GLY A 278 13.68 -22.81 21.35
N PHE A 279 13.14 -22.99 22.56
CA PHE A 279 11.73 -22.89 22.83
C PHE A 279 11.41 -21.52 23.40
N VAL A 280 10.55 -20.78 22.72
CA VAL A 280 10.03 -19.51 23.20
C VAL A 280 8.56 -19.67 23.50
N ARG A 281 8.19 -19.47 24.76
CA ARG A 281 6.80 -19.24 25.15
C ARG A 281 6.44 -17.81 24.80
N PHE A 282 5.26 -17.62 24.24
CA PHE A 282 4.79 -16.30 23.91
C PHE A 282 4.81 -15.42 25.17
N GLU A 283 5.46 -14.28 25.06
CA GLU A 283 5.75 -13.36 26.16
C GLU A 283 5.68 -11.91 25.67
N PRO A 284 5.70 -10.89 26.53
CA PRO A 284 5.52 -9.50 26.11
C PRO A 284 6.47 -9.04 24.97
N PHE A 285 7.74 -9.45 24.97
CA PHE A 285 8.65 -9.15 23.86
C PHE A 285 8.25 -9.81 22.53
N SER A 286 7.52 -10.93 22.57
CA SER A 286 7.00 -11.59 21.37
C SER A 286 5.97 -10.72 20.63
N TYR A 287 5.31 -9.77 21.33
CA TYR A 287 4.48 -8.76 20.65
C TYR A 287 5.31 -7.77 19.82
N HIS A 288 6.55 -7.47 20.22
CA HIS A 288 7.46 -6.67 19.39
C HIS A 288 7.74 -7.42 18.08
N VAL A 289 8.13 -8.70 18.18
CA VAL A 289 8.34 -9.56 17.00
C VAL A 289 7.09 -9.65 16.13
N LEU A 290 5.90 -9.75 16.74
CA LEU A 290 4.64 -9.74 16.00
C LEU A 290 4.40 -8.41 15.26
N GLY A 291 4.72 -7.29 15.90
CA GLY A 291 4.64 -5.97 15.27
C GLY A 291 5.57 -5.84 14.07
N ASP A 292 6.81 -6.32 14.18
CA ASP A 292 7.76 -6.35 13.06
C ASP A 292 7.22 -7.17 11.89
N LEU A 293 6.65 -8.34 12.18
CA LEU A 293 6.07 -9.21 11.15
C LEU A 293 4.92 -8.52 10.41
N TYR A 294 3.98 -7.89 11.14
CA TYR A 294 2.90 -7.14 10.51
C TYR A 294 3.39 -5.93 9.71
N ALA A 295 4.40 -5.20 10.23
CA ALA A 295 5.01 -4.08 9.53
C ALA A 295 5.67 -4.54 8.22
N ASP A 296 6.43 -5.63 8.27
CA ASP A 296 7.06 -6.27 7.11
C ASP A 296 6.02 -6.75 6.09
N TRP A 297 4.86 -7.19 6.55
CA TRP A 297 3.71 -7.57 5.75
C TRP A 297 2.87 -6.39 5.26
N GLY A 298 3.18 -5.17 5.69
CA GLY A 298 2.51 -3.94 5.26
C GLY A 298 1.19 -3.64 5.99
N ASP A 299 0.88 -4.37 7.06
CA ASP A 299 -0.30 -4.13 7.89
C ASP A 299 0.06 -3.18 9.06
N MET A 300 -0.02 -1.88 8.79
CA MET A 300 0.34 -0.84 9.76
C MET A 300 -0.59 -0.85 10.99
N GLY A 301 -1.86 -1.19 10.80
CA GLY A 301 -2.84 -1.23 11.88
C GLY A 301 -2.55 -2.36 12.87
N ALA A 302 -2.31 -3.58 12.37
CA ALA A 302 -1.96 -4.72 13.20
C ALA A 302 -0.56 -4.56 13.83
N ALA A 303 0.39 -3.95 13.10
CA ALA A 303 1.71 -3.64 13.65
C ALA A 303 1.62 -2.70 14.86
N LEU A 304 0.88 -1.58 14.73
CA LEU A 304 0.71 -0.62 15.82
C LEU A 304 0.00 -1.22 17.03
N TRP A 305 -1.01 -2.07 16.80
CA TRP A 305 -1.68 -2.82 17.88
C TRP A 305 -0.69 -3.73 18.62
N ALA A 306 0.11 -4.52 17.90
CA ALA A 306 1.06 -5.43 18.52
C ALA A 306 2.15 -4.67 19.29
N TYR A 307 2.71 -3.60 18.72
CA TYR A 307 3.71 -2.80 19.44
C TYR A 307 3.16 -2.18 20.73
N ARG A 308 1.90 -1.73 20.75
CA ARG A 308 1.27 -1.19 21.98
C ARG A 308 1.15 -2.25 23.07
N LEU A 309 0.86 -3.50 22.71
CA LEU A 309 0.84 -4.62 23.66
C LEU A 309 2.24 -4.98 24.18
N ALA A 310 3.28 -4.72 23.40
CA ALA A 310 4.67 -4.97 23.81
C ALA A 310 5.18 -3.94 24.84
N GLU A 311 4.59 -2.75 24.94
CA GLU A 311 5.08 -1.66 25.80
C GLU A 311 5.21 -2.05 27.27
N GLY A 312 4.28 -2.87 27.77
CA GLY A 312 4.23 -3.26 29.18
C GLY A 312 5.30 -4.26 29.64
N GLY A 313 6.11 -4.81 28.72
CA GLY A 313 7.10 -5.84 29.08
C GLY A 313 8.22 -6.07 28.07
N THR A 314 8.48 -5.12 27.17
CA THR A 314 9.61 -5.20 26.24
C THR A 314 10.95 -5.07 26.98
N LEU A 315 11.95 -5.86 26.58
CA LEU A 315 13.33 -5.72 27.03
C LEU A 315 14.13 -4.71 26.19
N GLN A 316 13.56 -4.22 25.09
CA GLN A 316 14.18 -3.27 24.17
C GLN A 316 13.22 -2.09 23.94
N PRO A 317 13.04 -1.21 24.95
CA PRO A 317 12.09 -0.10 24.85
C PRO A 317 12.49 0.92 23.78
N ALA A 318 13.79 1.21 23.63
CA ALA A 318 14.28 2.13 22.59
C ALA A 318 13.87 1.66 21.18
N ASP A 319 14.17 0.41 20.84
CA ASP A 319 13.82 -0.19 19.54
C ASP A 319 12.31 -0.25 19.34
N LEU A 320 11.55 -0.62 20.38
CA LEU A 320 10.09 -0.68 20.31
C LEU A 320 9.48 0.70 19.96
N PHE A 321 9.86 1.74 20.71
CA PHE A 321 9.32 3.09 20.48
C PHE A 321 9.80 3.68 19.16
N ASN A 322 11.01 3.33 18.71
CA ASN A 322 11.48 3.68 17.37
C ASN A 322 10.64 3.03 16.27
N SER A 323 10.36 1.72 16.38
CA SER A 323 9.49 0.99 15.46
C SER A 323 8.05 1.55 15.45
N GLN A 324 7.50 1.88 16.63
CA GLN A 324 6.22 2.57 16.73
C GLN A 324 6.23 3.92 16.01
N GLY A 325 7.26 4.74 16.24
CA GLY A 325 7.41 6.05 15.59
C GLY A 325 7.44 5.95 14.08
N LEU A 326 8.11 4.93 13.51
CA LEU A 326 8.12 4.67 12.06
C LEU A 326 6.74 4.31 11.51
N ILE A 327 5.96 3.49 12.24
CA ILE A 327 4.59 3.17 11.85
C ILE A 327 3.70 4.41 11.91
N LEU A 328 3.77 5.17 13.00
CA LEU A 328 2.99 6.40 13.20
C LEU A 328 3.34 7.44 12.13
N LYS A 329 4.62 7.62 11.79
CA LYS A 329 5.07 8.46 10.68
C LYS A 329 4.50 7.99 9.34
N THR A 330 4.50 6.67 9.08
CA THR A 330 3.92 6.09 7.85
C THR A 330 2.41 6.34 7.76
N LEU A 331 1.75 6.30 8.92
CA LEU A 331 0.37 6.70 9.12
C LEU A 331 0.20 8.22 9.16
N GLU A 332 1.23 9.06 8.96
CA GLU A 332 1.18 10.54 9.02
C GLU A 332 0.50 11.07 10.30
N LEU A 333 0.62 10.32 11.40
CA LEU A 333 0.29 10.72 12.76
C LEU A 333 1.56 11.31 13.37
N TYR A 334 1.91 12.52 12.92
CA TYR A 334 3.25 13.07 13.10
C TYR A 334 3.54 13.47 14.55
N GLU A 335 2.54 13.96 15.27
CA GLU A 335 2.64 14.29 16.69
C GLU A 335 2.93 13.02 17.52
N GLU A 336 2.14 11.96 17.34
CA GLU A 336 2.35 10.71 18.05
C GLU A 336 3.66 10.02 17.63
N ALA A 337 4.07 10.17 16.36
CA ALA A 337 5.35 9.67 15.89
C ALA A 337 6.51 10.38 16.59
N GLU A 338 6.44 11.70 16.74
CA GLU A 338 7.43 12.49 17.45
C GLU A 338 7.51 12.10 18.93
N GLU A 339 6.37 11.96 19.61
CA GLU A 339 6.30 11.48 20.99
C GLU A 339 6.96 10.10 21.14
N ALA A 340 6.68 9.17 20.23
CA ALA A 340 7.29 7.85 20.22
C ALA A 340 8.81 7.92 20.02
N PHE A 341 9.31 8.71 19.06
CA PHE A 341 10.75 8.88 18.86
C PHE A 341 11.45 9.55 20.04
N ARG A 342 10.83 10.58 20.65
CA ARG A 342 11.38 11.23 21.85
C ARG A 342 11.40 10.26 23.04
N LYS A 343 10.38 9.40 23.18
CA LYS A 343 10.37 8.32 24.18
C LYS A 343 11.45 7.28 23.89
N ALA A 344 11.71 6.96 22.62
CA ALA A 344 12.82 6.08 22.24
C ALA A 344 14.19 6.69 22.63
N LEU A 345 14.39 7.99 22.39
CA LEU A 345 15.60 8.73 22.77
C LEU A 345 15.78 8.84 24.29
N SER A 346 14.72 8.83 25.10
CA SER A 346 14.88 8.85 26.56
C SER A 346 15.51 7.55 27.09
N PHE A 347 15.39 6.44 26.34
CA PHE A 347 16.09 5.19 26.64
C PHE A 347 17.46 5.09 25.97
N ALA A 348 17.63 5.65 24.77
CA ALA A 348 18.90 5.63 24.03
C ALA A 348 19.19 7.00 23.36
N PRO A 349 19.71 7.99 24.12
CA PRO A 349 19.89 9.36 23.62
C PRO A 349 20.87 9.47 22.45
N ASP A 350 21.89 8.63 22.43
CA ASP A 350 22.96 8.61 21.44
C ASP A 350 22.74 7.54 20.35
N ASP A 351 21.51 7.06 20.16
CA ASP A 351 21.24 6.13 19.06
C ASP A 351 21.20 6.90 17.71
N PRO A 352 22.07 6.56 16.76
CA PRO A 352 22.14 7.26 15.48
C PRO A 352 20.89 7.11 14.62
N LEU A 353 20.20 5.97 14.67
CA LEU A 353 18.98 5.72 13.89
C LEU A 353 17.78 6.47 14.45
N ILE A 354 17.63 6.49 15.78
CA ILE A 354 16.51 7.20 16.42
C ILE A 354 16.64 8.71 16.20
N ASN A 355 17.85 9.26 16.39
CA ASN A 355 18.14 10.67 16.09
C ASN A 355 17.86 11.01 14.61
N PHE A 356 18.27 10.12 13.69
CA PHE A 356 17.98 10.28 12.28
C PHE A 356 16.46 10.27 12.00
N ASN A 357 15.73 9.32 12.57
CA ASN A 357 14.29 9.17 12.34
C ASN A 357 13.50 10.38 12.86
N LEU A 358 13.81 10.85 14.07
CA LEU A 358 13.23 12.07 14.61
C LEU A 358 13.60 13.30 13.78
N GLY A 359 14.89 13.48 13.46
CA GLY A 359 15.34 14.59 12.63
C GLY A 359 14.71 14.60 11.24
N SER A 360 14.53 13.42 10.63
CA SER A 360 13.83 13.28 9.34
C SER A 360 12.33 13.60 9.44
N LEU A 361 11.66 13.20 10.51
CA LEU A 361 10.26 13.56 10.77
C LEU A 361 10.12 15.08 10.92
N LEU A 362 10.97 15.70 11.75
CA LEU A 362 10.97 17.15 11.99
C LEU A 362 11.27 17.93 10.69
N LEU A 363 12.17 17.42 9.86
CA LEU A 363 12.48 18.01 8.55
C LEU A 363 11.24 18.02 7.63
N GLU A 364 10.46 16.94 7.62
CA GLU A 364 9.21 16.88 6.84
C GLU A 364 8.15 17.87 7.33
N ARG A 365 8.22 18.26 8.60
CA ARG A 365 7.35 19.28 9.22
C ARG A 365 7.90 20.71 9.09
N ASN A 366 9.07 20.90 8.48
CA ASN A 366 9.81 22.16 8.47
C ASN A 366 10.12 22.71 9.87
N ASP A 367 10.38 21.82 10.83
CA ASP A 367 10.77 22.21 12.18
C ASP A 367 12.28 22.49 12.26
N SER A 368 12.65 23.60 12.90
CA SER A 368 14.04 24.02 13.08
C SER A 368 14.90 23.06 13.92
N GLU A 369 14.30 22.28 14.82
CA GLU A 369 15.02 21.27 15.62
C GLU A 369 15.60 20.14 14.75
N ALA A 370 15.10 19.94 13.52
CA ALA A 370 15.53 18.88 12.62
C ALA A 370 17.05 18.82 12.43
N LEU A 371 17.69 19.98 12.27
CA LEU A 371 19.14 20.08 12.08
C LEU A 371 19.93 19.56 13.28
N GLN A 372 19.46 19.79 14.51
CA GLN A 372 20.14 19.32 15.72
C GLN A 372 20.23 17.80 15.73
N TYR A 373 19.10 17.11 15.53
CA TYR A 373 19.05 15.65 15.55
C TYR A 373 19.78 15.03 14.35
N LEU A 374 19.67 15.63 13.15
CA LEU A 374 20.37 15.14 11.96
C LEU A 374 21.89 15.31 12.07
N ARG A 375 22.38 16.42 12.65
CA ARG A 375 23.80 16.62 12.93
C ARG A 375 24.31 15.60 13.95
N LEU A 376 23.53 15.30 14.98
CA LEU A 376 23.91 14.27 15.96
C LEU A 376 23.96 12.87 15.32
N ALA A 377 22.94 12.50 14.54
CA ALA A 377 22.93 11.23 13.81
C ALA A 377 24.14 11.08 12.87
N PHE A 378 24.48 12.14 12.13
CA PHE A 378 25.67 12.17 11.28
C PHE A 378 26.96 12.04 12.10
N LYS A 379 27.10 12.79 13.19
CA LYS A 379 28.28 12.73 14.08
C LYS A 379 28.50 11.33 14.64
N LEU A 380 27.43 10.65 15.02
CA LEU A 380 27.46 9.29 15.57
C LEU A 380 27.70 8.21 14.51
N SER A 381 27.38 8.46 13.23
CA SER A 381 27.54 7.50 12.14
C SER A 381 27.80 8.18 10.79
N PRO A 382 29.00 8.75 10.58
CA PRO A 382 29.29 9.63 9.43
C PRO A 382 29.40 8.89 8.08
N ALA A 383 29.55 7.57 8.12
CA ALA A 383 29.69 6.75 6.92
C ALA A 383 28.35 6.42 6.23
N ARG A 384 27.21 6.71 6.85
CA ARG A 384 25.88 6.37 6.28
C ARG A 384 25.42 7.46 5.30
N SER A 385 25.43 7.15 4.01
CA SER A 385 25.03 8.08 2.93
C SER A 385 23.62 8.64 3.13
N LEU A 386 22.68 7.86 3.66
CA LEU A 386 21.33 8.31 3.99
C LEU A 386 21.32 9.49 4.99
N PHE A 387 22.21 9.46 5.99
CA PHE A 387 22.29 10.50 7.02
C PHE A 387 22.92 11.77 6.43
N VAL A 388 23.98 11.60 5.65
CA VAL A 388 24.67 12.65 4.91
C VAL A 388 23.69 13.39 3.98
N GLU A 389 22.96 12.64 3.16
CA GLU A 389 22.01 13.20 2.19
C GLU A 389 20.85 13.95 2.86
N THR A 390 20.32 13.40 3.96
CA THR A 390 19.20 14.02 4.67
C THR A 390 19.65 15.26 5.45
N LEU A 391 20.85 15.23 6.04
CA LEU A 391 21.45 16.41 6.66
C LEU A 391 21.73 17.49 5.59
N ALA A 392 22.34 17.14 4.46
CA ALA A 392 22.58 18.10 3.37
C ALA A 392 21.28 18.73 2.87
N LYS A 393 20.20 17.94 2.76
CA LYS A 393 18.88 18.47 2.41
C LYS A 393 18.36 19.45 3.46
N ALA A 394 18.51 19.13 4.74
CA ALA A 394 18.12 20.02 5.83
C ALA A 394 18.93 21.32 5.85
N LEU A 395 20.24 21.24 5.64
CA LEU A 395 21.13 22.40 5.54
C LEU A 395 20.72 23.31 4.38
N ALA A 396 20.46 22.73 3.20
CA ALA A 396 20.00 23.46 2.03
C ALA A 396 18.66 24.19 2.29
N GLN A 397 17.70 23.54 2.96
CA GLN A 397 16.42 24.15 3.32
C GLN A 397 16.57 25.28 4.35
N ALA A 398 17.54 25.18 5.25
CA ALA A 398 17.90 26.22 6.20
C ALA A 398 18.77 27.34 5.60
N GLY A 399 19.07 27.30 4.30
CA GLY A 399 19.91 28.28 3.61
C GLY A 399 21.43 28.07 3.79
N GLN A 400 21.86 27.02 4.49
CA GLN A 400 23.28 26.65 4.69
C GLN A 400 23.78 25.82 3.49
N LYS A 401 23.72 26.40 2.27
CA LYS A 401 23.96 25.67 1.01
C LYS A 401 25.42 25.27 0.82
N GLU A 402 26.36 26.08 1.27
CA GLU A 402 27.80 25.82 1.18
C GLU A 402 28.17 24.60 2.03
N GLU A 403 27.68 24.54 3.27
CA GLU A 403 27.90 23.37 4.15
C GLU A 403 27.24 22.12 3.59
N ALA A 404 26.06 22.24 2.97
CA ALA A 404 25.41 21.14 2.27
C ALA A 404 26.25 20.63 1.08
N LEU A 405 26.85 21.54 0.31
CA LEU A 405 27.76 21.19 -0.78
C LEU A 405 29.01 20.48 -0.26
N ASP A 406 29.67 21.02 0.77
CA ASP A 406 30.86 20.42 1.37
C ASP A 406 30.60 18.99 1.87
N LEU A 407 29.39 18.76 2.41
CA LEU A 407 28.99 17.45 2.91
C LEU A 407 28.79 16.40 1.80
N LEU A 408 28.38 16.83 0.60
CA LEU A 408 28.08 15.95 -0.53
C LEU A 408 29.24 15.83 -1.53
N PHE A 409 30.06 16.87 -1.67
CA PHE A 409 31.06 16.97 -2.72
C PHE A 409 32.16 15.90 -2.58
N GLY A 410 32.55 15.29 -3.70
CA GLY A 410 33.56 14.24 -3.73
C GLY A 410 33.12 12.88 -3.17
N ARG A 411 31.86 12.73 -2.73
CA ARG A 411 31.33 11.46 -2.23
C ARG A 411 30.89 10.53 -3.36
N ASN A 412 31.42 9.31 -3.35
CA ASN A 412 31.10 8.29 -4.36
C ASN A 412 29.93 7.37 -3.96
N ASP A 413 29.52 7.41 -2.69
CA ASP A 413 28.50 6.54 -2.09
C ASP A 413 27.08 7.14 -2.11
N LEU A 414 26.90 8.32 -2.71
CA LEU A 414 25.60 8.99 -2.79
C LEU A 414 24.60 8.18 -3.63
N THR A 415 23.36 8.13 -3.16
CA THR A 415 22.21 7.62 -3.92
C THR A 415 21.91 8.53 -5.11
N LEU A 416 21.05 8.08 -6.03
CA LEU A 416 20.59 8.94 -7.14
C LEU A 416 19.95 10.24 -6.64
N ARG A 417 19.24 10.19 -5.50
CA ARG A 417 18.63 11.37 -4.87
C ARG A 417 19.69 12.30 -4.29
N GLY A 418 20.69 11.75 -3.60
CA GLY A 418 21.85 12.50 -3.13
C GLY A 418 22.61 13.21 -4.25
N LYS A 419 22.89 12.49 -5.35
CA LYS A 419 23.53 13.08 -6.55
C LYS A 419 22.66 14.13 -7.23
N THR A 420 21.34 13.96 -7.22
CA THR A 420 20.40 14.97 -7.73
C THR A 420 20.45 16.24 -6.89
N LEU A 421 20.45 16.10 -5.55
CA LEU A 421 20.59 17.22 -4.64
C LEU A 421 21.93 17.95 -4.81
N LEU A 422 23.03 17.20 -4.95
CA LEU A 422 24.35 17.77 -5.25
C LEU A 422 24.33 18.57 -6.57
N GLY A 423 23.79 17.98 -7.64
CA GLY A 423 23.68 18.64 -8.94
C GLY A 423 22.84 19.92 -8.89
N LYS A 424 21.73 19.90 -8.15
CA LYS A 424 20.90 21.09 -7.88
C LYS A 424 21.69 22.18 -7.14
N LEU A 425 22.37 21.83 -6.05
CA LEU A 425 23.13 22.80 -5.27
C LEU A 425 24.30 23.39 -6.07
N LEU A 426 24.97 22.58 -6.90
CA LEU A 426 26.02 23.06 -7.81
C LEU A 426 25.46 24.02 -8.88
N TYR A 427 24.26 23.73 -9.41
CA TYR A 427 23.57 24.63 -10.34
C TYR A 427 23.25 25.97 -9.70
N GLU A 428 22.67 25.95 -8.49
CA GLU A 428 22.33 27.16 -7.73
C GLU A 428 23.58 27.97 -7.33
N ALA A 429 24.71 27.30 -7.10
CA ALA A 429 26.00 27.95 -6.82
C ALA A 429 26.73 28.45 -8.10
N GLY A 430 26.13 28.30 -9.29
CA GLY A 430 26.74 28.70 -10.56
C GLY A 430 27.88 27.80 -11.06
N ARG A 431 28.12 26.66 -10.40
CA ARG A 431 29.12 25.64 -10.78
C ARG A 431 28.56 24.74 -11.89
N PHE A 432 28.17 25.34 -13.01
CA PHE A 432 27.38 24.70 -14.07
C PHE A 432 28.05 23.50 -14.72
N GLN A 433 29.39 23.52 -14.89
CA GLN A 433 30.11 22.40 -15.48
C GLN A 433 30.03 21.14 -14.58
N GLU A 434 30.24 21.31 -13.28
CA GLU A 434 30.20 20.22 -12.31
C GLU A 434 28.77 19.71 -12.10
N ALA A 435 27.80 20.63 -12.05
CA ALA A 435 26.38 20.29 -12.06
C ALA A 435 26.01 19.44 -13.27
N PHE A 436 26.50 19.81 -14.46
CA PHE A 436 26.25 19.08 -15.70
C PHE A 436 26.83 17.68 -15.67
N GLU A 437 28.10 17.52 -15.27
CA GLU A 437 28.73 16.20 -15.18
C GLU A 437 28.00 15.28 -14.21
N CYS A 438 27.66 15.80 -13.02
CA CYS A 438 26.93 15.06 -11.99
C CYS A 438 25.54 14.63 -12.47
N LEU A 439 24.74 15.56 -13.00
CA LEU A 439 23.37 15.29 -13.44
C LEU A 439 23.31 14.45 -14.72
N LYS A 440 24.29 14.61 -15.62
CA LYS A 440 24.43 13.74 -16.80
C LYS A 440 24.68 12.30 -16.39
N ALA A 441 25.55 12.05 -15.41
CA ALA A 441 25.76 10.70 -14.88
C ALA A 441 24.47 10.12 -14.29
N VAL A 442 23.71 10.91 -13.52
CA VAL A 442 22.39 10.48 -12.98
C VAL A 442 21.38 10.18 -14.10
N SER A 443 21.39 10.93 -15.19
CA SER A 443 20.43 10.76 -16.31
C SER A 443 20.59 9.44 -17.08
N LEU A 444 21.78 8.82 -17.01
CA LEU A 444 22.06 7.54 -17.65
C LEU A 444 21.44 6.36 -16.90
N GLU A 445 21.00 6.58 -15.66
CA GLU A 445 20.41 5.55 -14.82
C GLU A 445 18.95 5.31 -15.20
N ARG A 446 18.54 4.04 -15.18
CA ARG A 446 17.18 3.63 -15.60
C ARG A 446 16.09 4.37 -14.81
N GLU A 447 16.34 4.59 -13.52
CA GLU A 447 15.42 5.25 -12.59
C GLU A 447 15.84 6.69 -12.26
N ALA A 448 16.48 7.38 -13.21
CA ALA A 448 16.86 8.79 -13.06
C ALA A 448 15.70 9.64 -12.50
N PRO A 449 15.90 10.36 -11.38
CA PRO A 449 14.90 11.24 -10.81
C PRO A 449 14.47 12.33 -11.78
N ALA A 450 13.17 12.65 -11.83
CA ALA A 450 12.63 13.68 -12.71
C ALA A 450 13.27 15.06 -12.47
N GLU A 451 13.59 15.37 -11.21
CA GLU A 451 14.28 16.61 -10.82
C GLU A 451 15.69 16.69 -11.44
N ALA A 452 16.44 15.59 -11.49
CA ALA A 452 17.75 15.57 -12.13
C ALA A 452 17.66 15.86 -13.63
N LEU A 453 16.66 15.27 -14.31
CA LEU A 453 16.42 15.52 -15.73
C LEU A 453 16.03 16.97 -16.00
N ALA A 454 15.26 17.59 -15.08
CA ALA A 454 14.86 18.99 -15.20
C ALA A 454 16.06 19.95 -15.10
N TYR A 455 16.91 19.80 -14.08
CA TYR A 455 18.13 20.61 -13.95
C TYR A 455 19.12 20.36 -15.09
N LEU A 456 19.23 19.12 -15.59
CA LEU A 456 20.05 18.83 -16.77
C LEU A 456 19.50 19.50 -18.03
N ALA A 457 18.18 19.54 -18.21
CA ALA A 457 17.54 20.26 -19.31
C ALA A 457 17.84 21.77 -19.27
N LEU A 458 17.80 22.39 -18.08
CA LEU A 458 18.17 23.80 -17.90
C LEU A 458 19.63 24.06 -18.30
N LEU A 459 20.55 23.16 -17.92
CA LEU A 459 21.96 23.26 -18.28
C LEU A 459 22.19 23.11 -19.79
N TYR A 460 21.48 22.20 -20.47
CA TYR A 460 21.55 22.08 -21.94
C TYR A 460 20.98 23.33 -22.63
N LYS A 461 19.89 23.90 -22.13
CA LYS A 461 19.32 25.17 -22.62
C LYS A 461 20.35 26.30 -22.52
N GLN A 462 21.02 26.42 -21.37
CA GLN A 462 22.06 27.43 -21.15
C GLN A 462 23.27 27.29 -22.09
N ARG A 463 23.57 26.07 -22.56
CA ARG A 463 24.61 25.79 -23.56
C ARG A 463 24.18 26.00 -25.01
N GLY A 464 22.91 26.31 -25.26
CA GLY A 464 22.34 26.45 -26.60
C GLY A 464 21.96 25.13 -27.27
N GLU A 465 21.98 24.01 -26.55
CA GLU A 465 21.62 22.68 -27.06
C GLU A 465 20.11 22.43 -26.90
N SER A 466 19.31 23.18 -27.68
CA SER A 466 17.85 23.24 -27.54
C SER A 466 17.12 21.91 -27.74
N GLU A 467 17.62 21.02 -28.62
CA GLU A 467 17.00 19.72 -28.85
C GLU A 467 17.16 18.79 -27.64
N ALA A 468 18.36 18.71 -27.07
CA ALA A 468 18.64 17.91 -25.88
C ALA A 468 17.84 18.44 -24.67
N ALA A 469 17.79 19.76 -24.50
CA ALA A 469 16.99 20.41 -23.46
C ALA A 469 15.50 20.06 -23.59
N PHE A 470 14.93 20.13 -24.79
CA PHE A 470 13.52 19.82 -25.04
C PHE A 470 13.17 18.35 -24.72
N VAL A 471 14.01 17.40 -25.14
CA VAL A 471 13.79 15.97 -24.87
C VAL A 471 13.81 15.68 -23.38
N LEU A 472 14.80 16.22 -22.66
CA LEU A 472 14.94 16.01 -21.22
C LEU A 472 13.83 16.69 -20.42
N ALA A 473 13.45 17.92 -20.77
CA ALA A 473 12.35 18.64 -20.13
C ALA A 473 11.02 17.88 -20.28
N ARG A 474 10.74 17.36 -21.48
CA ARG A 474 9.54 16.56 -21.75
C ARG A 474 9.53 15.26 -20.93
N GLU A 475 10.67 14.57 -20.84
CA GLU A 475 10.75 13.35 -20.02
C GLU A 475 10.65 13.65 -18.52
N ALA A 476 11.24 14.75 -18.05
CA ALA A 476 11.13 15.21 -16.67
C ALA A 476 9.67 15.50 -16.29
N LEU A 477 8.93 16.24 -17.13
CA LEU A 477 7.50 16.50 -16.94
C LEU A 477 6.66 15.22 -16.97
N ARG A 478 6.98 14.30 -17.89
CA ARG A 478 6.32 12.99 -17.99
C ARG A 478 6.47 12.18 -16.70
N ARG A 479 7.63 12.27 -16.03
CA ARG A 479 7.93 11.52 -14.81
C ARG A 479 7.47 12.22 -13.52
N GLY A 480 7.59 13.55 -13.44
CA GLY A 480 7.43 14.31 -12.19
C GLY A 480 6.17 15.17 -12.09
N GLY A 481 5.40 15.33 -13.18
CA GLY A 481 4.17 16.11 -13.19
C GLY A 481 4.38 17.61 -12.88
N SER A 482 3.38 18.24 -12.24
CA SER A 482 3.35 19.70 -12.01
C SER A 482 4.44 20.25 -11.10
N ARG A 483 5.08 19.44 -10.26
CA ARG A 483 6.21 19.91 -9.42
C ARG A 483 7.47 20.22 -10.23
N ILE A 484 7.58 19.65 -11.44
CA ILE A 484 8.73 19.85 -12.31
C ILE A 484 8.57 21.10 -13.19
N SER A 485 7.33 21.54 -13.47
CA SER A 485 7.12 22.77 -14.26
C SER A 485 7.73 23.97 -13.55
N GLU A 486 7.54 24.09 -12.23
CA GLU A 486 8.13 25.16 -11.42
C GLU A 486 9.66 25.25 -11.54
N ILE A 487 10.37 24.13 -11.78
CA ILE A 487 11.82 24.12 -11.98
C ILE A 487 12.16 24.63 -13.39
N LEU A 488 11.44 24.17 -14.41
CA LEU A 488 11.68 24.52 -15.81
C LEU A 488 11.30 25.98 -16.11
N ASP A 489 10.32 26.52 -15.40
CA ASP A 489 9.80 27.87 -15.56
C ASP A 489 10.73 28.95 -14.95
N GLN A 490 11.74 28.56 -14.15
CA GLN A 490 12.76 29.48 -13.57
C GLN A 490 13.61 30.23 -14.61
N THR A 491 13.35 30.05 -15.91
CA THR A 491 14.09 30.65 -17.01
C THR A 491 13.26 31.51 -17.96
N GLU A 492 12.01 31.84 -17.63
CA GLU A 492 11.20 32.79 -18.44
C GLU A 492 11.36 34.28 -18.04
N GLY A 493 12.20 34.59 -17.04
CA GLY A 493 12.46 35.96 -16.60
C GLY A 493 13.94 36.34 -16.60
N ALA A 494 14.53 36.59 -17.77
CA ALA A 494 15.75 37.37 -17.94
C ALA A 494 15.86 37.91 -19.37
#